data_AF-A0A8T4YN21-F1
#
_entry.id   AF-A0A8T4YN21-F1
#
_cell.length_a   1.000
_cell.length_b   1.000
_cell.length_c   1.000
_cell.angle_alpha   90.00
_cell.angle_beta   90.00
_cell.angle_gamma   90.00
#
_symmetry.space_group_name_H-M   'P 1'
#
loop_
_entity.id
_entity.type
_entity.pdbx_description
1 polymer ?
#
loop_
_entity_poly.entity_id
_entity_poly.type
_entity_poly.pdbx_seq_one_letter_code
_entity_poly.pdbx_strand_id
1 'polypeptide(L)'
;INLELTIPEFLADKPALGSADGCYGDYLNESQLLASLVLEVFEEESVEKPLLNPKLTVKIRPENFKDSMAADILLKAHHLASERGIPYFANLYGKNEQYTVFSPSGSILKADFKGDWEIDTVRTGILGLVTVNLPRIALECGKDERKIFPLLMERLELASRALEIKSRALKQRGRSFLPFLMQSANGDQYFRVEGAAHLINLVGLKEASEVLTGKSIYEDGKAQRFASEIVKHVLEFLPRSGRRERRLIPSALPCANASERLAKQDIERFGIAKVRFQGVREKPRYSSYSRISLQKWEVQSKFLAVEKELYEPLAGGNLIVLELGEADYTPETLFSFTKKLVEDYKLGFFTYNRDLTYCSQCGKSWFGTLQKCPMCGSVGTLTALTRF
;
A
#
# COMPACT_ATOMS: atom_id res chain seq x y z
N ILE A 1 -2.42 12.92 3.33
CA ILE A 1 -2.08 14.10 2.51
C ILE A 1 -1.24 13.59 1.34
N ASN A 2 -1.63 13.90 0.11
CA ASN A 2 -0.85 13.60 -1.09
C ASN A 2 -0.21 14.91 -1.56
N LEU A 3 1.12 14.96 -1.68
CA LEU A 3 1.87 16.10 -2.17
C LEU A 3 2.19 15.88 -3.65
N GLU A 4 1.78 16.83 -4.48
CA GLU A 4 2.24 16.98 -5.86
C GLU A 4 3.37 18.01 -5.87
N LEU A 5 4.48 17.70 -6.54
CA LEU A 5 5.65 18.58 -6.63
C LEU A 5 5.70 19.35 -7.96
N THR A 6 4.74 19.09 -8.83
CA THR A 6 4.47 19.77 -10.09
C THR A 6 2.97 19.86 -10.29
N ILE A 7 2.51 20.76 -11.16
CA ILE A 7 1.09 20.79 -11.55
C ILE A 7 0.83 19.66 -12.55
N PRO A 8 -0.09 18.72 -12.27
CA PRO A 8 -0.43 17.68 -13.23
C PRO A 8 -1.03 18.27 -14.50
N GLU A 9 -0.61 17.77 -15.67
CA GLU A 9 -1.02 18.28 -16.98
C GLU A 9 -2.55 18.34 -17.14
N PHE A 10 -3.26 17.32 -16.67
CA PHE A 10 -4.73 17.26 -16.75
C PHE A 10 -5.48 18.26 -15.84
N LEU A 11 -4.76 18.92 -14.93
CA LEU A 11 -5.28 20.01 -14.10
C LEU A 11 -4.78 21.39 -14.54
N ALA A 12 -3.67 21.47 -15.26
CA ALA A 12 -2.98 22.73 -15.54
C ALA A 12 -3.90 23.80 -16.15
N ASP A 13 -4.73 23.43 -17.12
CA ASP A 13 -5.64 24.34 -17.83
C ASP A 13 -7.02 24.49 -17.15
N LYS A 14 -7.26 23.79 -16.04
CA LYS A 14 -8.54 23.89 -15.31
C LYS A 14 -8.56 25.18 -14.48
N PRO A 15 -9.68 25.92 -14.44
CA PRO A 15 -9.81 27.11 -13.62
C PRO A 15 -9.48 26.82 -12.15
N ALA A 16 -8.67 27.69 -11.54
CA ALA A 16 -8.36 27.57 -10.12
C ALA A 16 -9.64 27.81 -9.29
N LEU A 17 -9.85 26.99 -8.27
CA LEU A 17 -10.98 27.15 -7.35
C LEU A 17 -10.60 28.10 -6.22
N GLY A 18 -11.42 29.13 -5.97
CA GLY A 18 -11.25 30.06 -4.86
C GLY A 18 -11.41 31.52 -5.29
N SER A 19 -10.82 32.43 -4.53
CA SER A 19 -10.75 33.86 -4.84
C SER A 19 -9.60 34.23 -5.80
N ALA A 20 -9.05 33.24 -6.48
CA ALA A 20 -7.83 33.36 -7.27
C ALA A 20 -8.18 33.35 -8.76
N ASP A 21 -7.65 34.31 -9.53
CA ASP A 21 -7.87 34.42 -10.97
C ASP A 21 -6.82 33.60 -11.74
N GLY A 22 -7.27 32.74 -12.66
CA GLY A 22 -6.38 31.95 -13.53
C GLY A 22 -6.69 30.45 -13.51
N CYS A 23 -5.73 29.65 -13.97
CA CYS A 23 -5.80 28.19 -13.98
C CYS A 23 -4.77 27.58 -13.01
N TYR A 24 -4.90 26.29 -12.67
CA TYR A 24 -3.96 25.66 -11.72
C TYR A 24 -2.49 25.72 -12.18
N GLY A 25 -2.23 25.75 -13.49
CA GLY A 25 -0.89 25.88 -14.05
C GLY A 25 -0.16 27.17 -13.64
N ASP A 26 -0.90 28.22 -13.32
CA ASP A 26 -0.35 29.52 -12.92
C ASP A 26 0.24 29.51 -11.49
N TYR A 27 -0.08 28.48 -10.70
CA TYR A 27 0.24 28.39 -9.27
C TYR A 27 1.30 27.32 -8.93
N LEU A 28 2.21 27.03 -9.87
CA LEU A 28 3.29 26.05 -9.64
C LEU A 28 4.14 26.41 -8.42
N ASN A 29 4.54 27.67 -8.31
CA ASN A 29 5.41 28.15 -7.22
C ASN A 29 4.73 28.01 -5.86
N GLU A 30 3.46 28.39 -5.75
CA GLU A 30 2.65 28.29 -4.54
C GLU A 30 2.43 26.83 -4.15
N SER A 31 2.14 25.96 -5.13
CA SER A 31 1.99 24.52 -4.90
C SER A 31 3.28 23.90 -4.35
N GLN A 32 4.43 24.24 -4.93
CA GLN A 32 5.73 23.78 -4.47
C GLN A 32 6.09 24.32 -3.09
N LEU A 33 5.81 25.60 -2.83
CA LEU A 33 5.99 26.22 -1.51
C LEU A 33 5.16 25.50 -0.44
N LEU A 34 3.88 25.24 -0.72
CA LEU A 34 3.02 24.50 0.21
C LEU A 34 3.54 23.08 0.46
N ALA A 35 3.98 22.37 -0.58
CA ALA A 35 4.57 21.04 -0.42
C ALA A 35 5.84 21.06 0.45
N SER A 36 6.69 22.06 0.25
CA SER A 36 7.89 22.29 1.08
C SER A 36 7.53 22.54 2.54
N LEU A 37 6.62 23.48 2.80
CA LEU A 37 6.20 23.83 4.16
C LEU A 37 5.55 22.66 4.90
N VAL A 38 4.76 21.83 4.19
CA VAL A 38 4.19 20.62 4.79
C VAL A 38 5.29 19.66 5.23
N LEU A 39 6.35 19.47 4.43
CA LEU A 39 7.46 18.61 4.82
C LEU A 39 8.24 19.17 6.02
N GLU A 40 8.44 20.49 6.08
CA GLU A 40 9.08 21.17 7.22
C GLU A 40 8.29 20.98 8.51
N VAL A 41 6.97 21.17 8.48
CA VAL A 41 6.11 20.89 9.64
C VAL A 41 6.20 19.43 10.06
N PHE A 42 6.22 18.49 9.12
CA PHE A 42 6.39 17.07 9.44
C PHE A 42 7.75 16.77 10.06
N GLU A 43 8.81 17.46 9.65
CA GLU A 43 10.14 17.33 10.22
C GLU A 43 10.19 17.84 11.66
N GLU A 44 9.71 19.06 11.90
CA GLU A 44 9.63 19.69 13.23
C GLU A 44 8.79 18.85 14.21
N GLU A 45 7.59 18.44 13.79
CA GLU A 45 6.69 17.63 14.62
C GLU A 45 7.17 16.19 14.80
N SER A 46 8.11 15.72 13.97
CA SER A 46 8.69 14.38 14.06
C SER A 46 9.97 14.31 14.91
N VAL A 47 10.43 15.42 15.50
CA VAL A 47 11.69 15.47 16.25
C VAL A 47 11.73 14.43 17.38
N GLU A 48 10.70 14.41 18.23
CA GLU A 48 10.62 13.46 19.35
C GLU A 48 10.11 12.09 18.92
N LYS A 49 9.01 12.05 18.16
CA LYS A 49 8.32 10.85 17.69
C LYS A 49 7.83 11.09 16.26
N PRO A 50 7.88 10.12 15.34
CA PRO A 50 7.36 10.32 13.99
C PRO A 50 5.89 10.73 13.97
N LEU A 51 5.56 11.74 13.17
CA LEU A 51 4.18 12.13 12.90
C LEU A 51 3.52 11.11 11.97
N LEU A 52 2.86 10.10 12.55
CA LEU A 52 2.22 9.02 11.78
C LEU A 52 0.84 9.38 11.21
N ASN A 53 0.20 10.41 11.76
CA ASN A 53 -1.08 10.92 11.31
C ASN A 53 -1.07 12.46 11.33
N PRO A 54 -1.49 13.14 10.24
CA PRO A 54 -1.95 12.55 8.99
C PRO A 54 -0.82 11.82 8.23
N LYS A 55 -1.17 10.75 7.50
CA LYS A 55 -0.16 10.05 6.67
C LYS A 55 0.19 10.89 5.44
N LEU A 56 1.48 11.01 5.15
CA LEU A 56 1.99 11.80 4.03
C LEU A 56 2.43 10.91 2.88
N THR A 57 2.06 11.28 1.65
CA THR A 57 2.47 10.60 0.42
C THR A 57 3.02 11.64 -0.55
N VAL A 58 4.24 11.43 -1.04
CA VAL A 58 4.87 12.26 -2.06
C VAL A 58 4.70 11.58 -3.41
N LYS A 59 4.08 12.28 -4.36
CA LYS A 59 3.90 11.80 -5.73
C LYS A 59 5.12 12.17 -6.57
N ILE A 60 5.62 11.18 -7.30
CA ILE A 60 6.80 11.30 -8.17
C ILE A 60 6.34 11.17 -9.61
N ARG A 61 6.51 12.24 -10.38
CA ARG A 61 6.28 12.37 -11.82
C ARG A 61 7.62 12.56 -12.55
N PRO A 62 7.68 12.31 -13.87
CA PRO A 62 8.92 12.42 -14.64
C PRO A 62 9.61 13.79 -14.55
N GLU A 63 8.84 14.85 -14.36
CA GLU A 63 9.32 16.22 -14.29
C GLU A 63 10.06 16.53 -12.99
N ASN A 64 9.80 15.78 -11.90
CA ASN A 64 10.34 16.11 -10.58
C ASN A 64 11.86 15.93 -10.45
N PHE A 65 12.48 15.14 -11.32
CA PHE A 65 13.94 15.00 -11.36
C PHE A 65 14.63 16.02 -12.28
N LYS A 66 13.85 16.82 -13.02
CA LYS A 66 14.35 17.82 -13.97
C LYS A 66 14.19 19.24 -13.45
N ASP A 67 13.12 19.48 -12.69
CA ASP A 67 12.87 20.75 -12.01
C ASP A 67 13.68 20.83 -10.72
N SER A 68 14.48 21.89 -10.56
CA SER A 68 15.40 22.02 -9.41
C SER A 68 14.64 22.17 -8.09
N MET A 69 13.54 22.93 -8.08
CA MET A 69 12.74 23.13 -6.87
C MET A 69 12.05 21.82 -6.43
N ALA A 70 11.46 21.08 -7.37
CA ALA A 70 10.88 19.77 -7.09
C ALA A 70 11.93 18.76 -6.59
N ALA A 71 13.15 18.79 -7.15
CA ALA A 71 14.25 17.94 -6.71
C ALA A 71 14.68 18.27 -5.27
N ASP A 72 14.75 19.56 -4.91
CA ASP A 72 15.05 20.00 -3.54
C ASP A 72 13.95 19.57 -2.55
N ILE A 73 12.67 19.69 -2.94
CA ILE A 73 11.54 19.23 -2.11
C ILE A 73 11.56 17.70 -1.95
N LEU A 74 11.89 16.96 -3.02
CA LEU A 74 12.12 15.52 -2.92
C LEU A 74 13.26 15.23 -1.95
N LEU A 75 14.36 15.97 -1.98
CA LEU A 75 15.47 15.76 -1.05
C LEU A 75 15.04 15.94 0.41
N LYS A 76 14.19 16.94 0.72
CA LYS A 76 13.56 17.09 2.05
C LYS A 76 12.72 15.87 2.43
N ALA A 77 11.93 15.34 1.51
CA ALA A 77 11.16 14.11 1.76
C ALA A 77 12.07 12.89 2.04
N HIS A 78 13.24 12.81 1.39
CA HIS A 78 14.21 11.76 1.65
C HIS A 78 14.96 11.95 2.97
N HIS A 79 15.18 13.18 3.42
CA HIS A 79 15.70 13.47 4.77
C HIS A 79 14.74 12.97 5.85
N LEU A 80 13.45 13.27 5.70
CA LEU A 80 12.44 12.75 6.61
C LEU A 80 12.39 11.21 6.55
N ALA A 81 12.57 10.61 5.37
CA ALA A 81 12.55 9.17 5.19
C ALA A 81 13.75 8.48 5.84
N SER A 82 14.95 9.07 5.72
CA SER A 82 16.15 8.54 6.37
C SER A 82 16.04 8.62 7.88
N GLU A 83 15.55 9.73 8.42
CA GLU A 83 15.53 10.00 9.86
C GLU A 83 14.35 9.36 10.60
N ARG A 84 13.19 9.27 9.94
CA ARG A 84 11.91 8.93 10.58
C ARG A 84 11.11 7.85 9.86
N GLY A 85 11.61 7.36 8.72
CA GLY A 85 10.94 6.34 7.93
C GLY A 85 9.65 6.83 7.24
N ILE A 86 9.37 8.13 7.19
CA ILE A 86 8.21 8.71 6.49
C ILE A 86 8.73 9.73 5.47
N PRO A 87 8.08 9.99 4.32
CA PRO A 87 6.71 9.64 3.94
C PRO A 87 6.61 8.37 3.08
N TYR A 88 5.40 8.11 2.56
CA TYR A 88 5.19 7.17 1.46
C TYR A 88 5.53 7.85 0.12
N PHE A 89 5.91 7.06 -0.88
CA PHE A 89 6.23 7.50 -2.23
C PHE A 89 5.31 6.80 -3.24
N ALA A 90 4.68 7.59 -4.10
CA ALA A 90 3.78 7.14 -5.14
C ALA A 90 4.40 7.43 -6.51
N ASN A 91 4.61 6.39 -7.30
CA ASN A 91 5.22 6.48 -8.62
C ASN A 91 4.15 6.70 -9.70
N LEU A 92 4.16 7.89 -10.30
CA LEU A 92 3.36 8.28 -11.46
C LEU A 92 4.24 8.51 -12.70
N TYR A 93 5.42 7.88 -12.75
CA TYR A 93 6.38 8.02 -13.85
C TYR A 93 5.88 7.35 -15.14
N GLY A 94 5.10 6.27 -15.03
CA GLY A 94 4.52 5.59 -16.17
C GLY A 94 3.38 6.38 -16.82
N LYS A 95 3.28 6.37 -18.15
CA LYS A 95 2.21 7.07 -18.89
C LYS A 95 0.80 6.64 -18.44
N ASN A 96 0.60 5.38 -18.09
CA ASN A 96 -0.69 4.87 -17.62
C ASN A 96 -0.97 5.18 -16.14
N GLU A 97 -0.01 5.79 -15.43
CA GLU A 97 -0.13 6.09 -13.99
C GLU A 97 -0.45 7.56 -13.71
N GLN A 98 -0.56 8.39 -14.75
CA GLN A 98 -0.74 9.85 -14.61
C GLN A 98 -1.94 10.25 -13.75
N TYR A 99 -3.00 9.45 -13.79
CA TYR A 99 -4.27 9.66 -13.09
C TYR A 99 -4.41 8.83 -11.81
N THR A 100 -3.40 8.04 -11.46
CA THR A 100 -3.50 7.07 -10.36
C THR A 100 -3.60 7.79 -9.02
N VAL A 101 -4.59 7.40 -8.23
CA VAL A 101 -4.78 7.85 -6.85
C VAL A 101 -4.33 6.76 -5.90
N PHE A 102 -3.42 7.13 -5.01
CA PHE A 102 -2.88 6.27 -3.98
C PHE A 102 -3.46 6.68 -2.62
N SER A 103 -3.79 5.68 -1.81
CA SER A 103 -4.12 5.86 -0.41
C SER A 103 -2.96 5.35 0.46
N PRO A 104 -2.63 6.02 1.58
CA PRO A 104 -1.65 5.52 2.55
C PRO A 104 -2.01 4.17 3.23
N SER A 105 -3.18 3.60 2.93
CA SER A 105 -3.52 2.20 3.24
C SER A 105 -2.93 1.19 2.25
N GLY A 106 -2.26 1.65 1.19
CA GLY A 106 -1.71 0.84 0.10
C GLY A 106 -2.66 0.65 -1.09
N SER A 107 -3.90 1.12 -0.98
CA SER A 107 -4.90 0.91 -2.03
C SER A 107 -4.78 1.91 -3.17
N ILE A 108 -5.10 1.46 -4.37
CA ILE A 108 -4.90 2.20 -5.61
C ILE A 108 -6.22 2.29 -6.40
N LEU A 109 -6.50 3.46 -6.98
CA LEU A 109 -7.53 3.65 -8.00
C LEU A 109 -6.89 4.25 -9.25
N LYS A 110 -7.11 3.61 -10.40
CA LYS A 110 -6.64 4.08 -11.72
C LYS A 110 -7.83 4.55 -12.57
N ALA A 111 -7.54 5.32 -13.63
CA ALA A 111 -8.53 5.74 -14.62
C ALA A 111 -8.78 4.65 -15.69
N ASP A 112 -9.06 3.43 -15.24
CA ASP A 112 -9.15 2.22 -16.07
C ASP A 112 -10.54 1.54 -16.01
N PHE A 113 -11.52 2.18 -15.38
CA PHE A 113 -12.85 1.63 -15.21
C PHE A 113 -13.83 2.15 -16.27
N LYS A 114 -14.04 3.47 -16.34
CA LYS A 114 -14.76 4.15 -17.42
C LYS A 114 -13.82 4.82 -18.41
N GLY A 115 -12.53 4.92 -18.08
CA GLY A 115 -11.53 5.61 -18.91
C GLY A 115 -11.56 7.14 -18.73
N ASP A 116 -12.22 7.61 -17.68
CA ASP A 116 -12.33 9.02 -17.32
C ASP A 116 -11.82 9.19 -15.89
N TRP A 117 -10.76 9.97 -15.71
CA TRP A 117 -10.13 10.16 -14.41
C TRP A 117 -11.04 10.88 -13.40
N GLU A 118 -11.89 11.81 -13.85
CA GLU A 118 -12.81 12.51 -12.96
C GLU A 118 -13.88 11.55 -12.41
N ILE A 119 -14.30 10.57 -13.19
CA ILE A 119 -15.26 9.54 -12.76
C ILE A 119 -14.57 8.44 -11.94
N ASP A 120 -13.40 8.00 -12.39
CA ASP A 120 -12.75 6.81 -11.87
C ASP A 120 -11.89 7.09 -10.63
N THR A 121 -11.45 8.32 -10.38
CA THR A 121 -10.52 8.60 -9.26
C THR A 121 -10.95 9.75 -8.35
N VAL A 122 -11.85 10.62 -8.81
CA VAL A 122 -12.39 11.73 -8.03
C VAL A 122 -13.80 11.41 -7.52
N ARG A 123 -14.14 11.87 -6.31
CA ARG A 123 -15.50 11.72 -5.75
C ARG A 123 -15.97 10.26 -5.67
N THR A 124 -15.02 9.35 -5.56
CA THR A 124 -15.21 7.90 -5.43
C THR A 124 -14.21 7.34 -4.43
N GLY A 125 -14.23 6.04 -4.18
CA GLY A 125 -13.34 5.39 -3.22
C GLY A 125 -13.49 3.88 -3.24
N ILE A 126 -13.05 3.23 -2.16
CA ILE A 126 -13.22 1.80 -1.95
C ILE A 126 -14.44 1.60 -1.06
N LEU A 127 -15.48 0.97 -1.60
CA LEU A 127 -16.72 0.70 -0.89
C LEU A 127 -16.54 -0.38 0.18
N GLY A 128 -15.69 -1.36 -0.11
CA GLY A 128 -15.43 -2.45 0.82
C GLY A 128 -14.24 -3.29 0.42
N LEU A 129 -13.69 -3.96 1.43
CA LEU A 129 -12.58 -4.91 1.35
C LEU A 129 -13.04 -6.24 1.97
N VAL A 130 -12.76 -7.36 1.30
CA VAL A 130 -12.86 -8.70 1.87
C VAL A 130 -11.54 -9.43 1.68
N THR A 131 -10.99 -9.96 2.77
CA THR A 131 -9.73 -10.71 2.74
C THR A 131 -9.95 -12.20 2.56
N VAL A 132 -9.30 -12.79 1.56
CA VAL A 132 -9.29 -14.22 1.25
C VAL A 132 -8.03 -14.85 1.84
N ASN A 133 -8.22 -15.81 2.75
CA ASN A 133 -7.15 -16.58 3.38
C ASN A 133 -6.64 -17.67 2.42
N LEU A 134 -5.56 -17.40 1.69
CA LEU A 134 -4.96 -18.37 0.76
C LEU A 134 -4.37 -19.60 1.47
N PRO A 135 -3.66 -19.45 2.62
CA PRO A 135 -3.19 -20.60 3.39
C PRO A 135 -4.31 -21.56 3.80
N ARG A 136 -5.49 -21.04 4.19
CA ARG A 136 -6.65 -21.89 4.51
C ARG A 136 -7.06 -22.76 3.32
N ILE A 137 -7.10 -22.18 2.13
CA ILE A 137 -7.45 -22.90 0.90
C ILE A 137 -6.42 -24.02 0.66
N ALA A 138 -5.13 -23.70 0.75
CA ALA A 138 -4.04 -24.68 0.62
C ALA A 138 -4.16 -25.82 1.64
N LEU A 139 -4.44 -25.51 2.90
CA LEU A 139 -4.61 -26.49 3.97
C LEU A 139 -5.86 -27.37 3.77
N GLU A 140 -6.96 -26.81 3.25
CA GLU A 140 -8.19 -27.55 2.93
C GLU A 140 -8.04 -28.49 1.72
N CYS A 141 -7.10 -28.22 0.81
CA CYS A 141 -6.77 -29.13 -0.30
C CYS A 141 -6.13 -30.43 0.18
N GLY A 142 -5.38 -30.38 1.30
CA GLY A 142 -4.60 -31.50 1.78
C GLY A 142 -3.58 -31.96 0.74
N LYS A 143 -3.70 -33.21 0.28
CA LYS A 143 -2.81 -33.80 -0.75
C LYS A 143 -3.38 -33.73 -2.16
N ASP A 144 -4.59 -33.20 -2.35
CA ASP A 144 -5.26 -33.17 -3.66
C ASP A 144 -5.16 -31.76 -4.27
N GLU A 145 -4.07 -31.50 -4.98
CA GLU A 145 -3.81 -30.21 -5.64
C GLU A 145 -4.95 -29.79 -6.59
N ARG A 146 -5.71 -30.75 -7.14
CA ARG A 146 -6.85 -30.47 -8.04
C ARG A 146 -7.98 -29.71 -7.36
N LYS A 147 -8.05 -29.71 -6.02
CA LYS A 147 -9.07 -29.01 -5.25
C LYS A 147 -8.80 -27.51 -5.08
N ILE A 148 -7.58 -27.04 -5.36
CA ILE A 148 -7.20 -25.68 -5.01
C ILE A 148 -8.00 -24.63 -5.76
N PHE A 149 -8.09 -24.75 -7.09
CA PHE A 149 -8.77 -23.75 -7.89
C PHE A 149 -10.29 -23.79 -7.69
N PRO A 150 -10.96 -24.96 -7.58
CA PRO A 150 -12.35 -25.01 -7.16
C PRO A 150 -12.62 -24.29 -5.84
N LEU A 151 -11.82 -24.56 -4.80
CA LEU A 151 -11.96 -23.91 -3.49
C LEU A 151 -11.68 -22.41 -3.57
N LEU A 152 -10.64 -21.99 -4.31
CA LEU A 152 -10.34 -20.58 -4.54
C LEU A 152 -11.52 -19.85 -5.18
N MET A 153 -12.10 -20.43 -6.25
CA MET A 153 -13.25 -19.85 -6.93
C MET A 153 -14.47 -19.74 -6.01
N GLU A 154 -14.72 -20.74 -5.16
CA GLU A 154 -15.77 -20.68 -4.14
C GLU A 154 -15.55 -19.52 -3.16
N ARG A 155 -14.31 -19.34 -2.66
CA ARG A 155 -13.97 -18.24 -1.74
C ARG A 155 -14.06 -16.87 -2.40
N LEU A 156 -13.64 -16.75 -3.65
CA LEU A 156 -13.75 -15.51 -4.44
C LEU A 156 -15.22 -15.14 -4.68
N GLU A 157 -16.07 -16.12 -4.97
CA GLU A 157 -17.51 -15.92 -5.15
C GLU A 157 -18.19 -15.48 -3.85
N LEU A 158 -17.84 -16.08 -2.71
CA LEU A 158 -18.29 -15.64 -1.39
C LEU A 158 -17.86 -14.20 -1.08
N ALA A 159 -16.60 -13.85 -1.33
CA ALA A 159 -16.07 -12.51 -1.10
C ALA A 159 -16.80 -11.47 -1.96
N SER A 160 -17.04 -11.80 -3.23
CA SER A 160 -17.75 -10.95 -4.17
C SER A 160 -19.21 -10.70 -3.74
N ARG A 161 -19.93 -11.75 -3.33
CA ARG A 161 -21.30 -11.63 -2.80
C ARG A 161 -21.36 -10.77 -1.54
N ALA A 162 -20.40 -10.91 -0.62
CA ALA A 162 -20.33 -10.09 0.59
C ALA A 162 -20.15 -8.60 0.27
N LEU A 163 -19.33 -8.27 -0.72
CA LEU A 163 -19.13 -6.90 -1.21
C LEU A 163 -20.40 -6.35 -1.88
N GLU A 164 -21.10 -7.18 -2.65
CA GLU A 164 -22.39 -6.81 -3.26
C GLU A 164 -23.45 -6.47 -2.20
N ILE A 165 -23.56 -7.26 -1.13
CA ILE A 165 -24.50 -6.99 -0.05
C ILE A 165 -24.23 -5.60 0.56
N LYS A 166 -22.96 -5.27 0.82
CA LYS A 166 -22.56 -3.95 1.33
C LYS A 166 -22.92 -2.83 0.34
N SER A 167 -22.64 -3.04 -0.94
CA SER A 167 -22.95 -2.06 -2.00
C SER A 167 -24.45 -1.77 -2.07
N ARG A 168 -25.28 -2.82 -2.06
CA ARG A 168 -26.74 -2.69 -2.07
C ARG A 168 -27.27 -1.96 -0.83
N ALA A 169 -26.74 -2.28 0.34
CA ALA A 169 -27.11 -1.59 1.58
C ALA A 169 -26.77 -0.10 1.52
N LEU A 170 -25.60 0.26 0.98
CA LEU A 170 -25.17 1.64 0.80
C LEU A 170 -26.07 2.40 -0.19
N LYS A 171 -26.42 1.78 -1.33
CA LYS A 171 -27.34 2.39 -2.31
C LYS A 171 -28.73 2.65 -1.71
N GLN A 172 -29.24 1.71 -0.90
CA GLN A 172 -30.58 1.80 -0.32
C GLN A 172 -30.66 2.77 0.86
N ARG A 173 -29.62 2.80 1.71
CA ARG A 173 -29.68 3.49 3.02
C ARG A 173 -28.61 4.57 3.22
N GLY A 174 -27.72 4.75 2.25
CA GLY A 174 -26.60 5.67 2.35
C GLY A 174 -27.02 7.11 2.62
N ARG A 175 -28.12 7.57 2.00
CA ARG A 175 -28.64 8.94 2.24
C ARG A 175 -29.03 9.19 3.70
N SER A 176 -29.52 8.16 4.39
CA SER A 176 -29.91 8.24 5.80
C SER A 176 -28.72 8.18 6.74
N PHE A 177 -27.73 7.32 6.46
CA PHE A 177 -26.60 7.09 7.37
C PHE A 177 -25.37 7.95 7.09
N LEU A 178 -25.19 8.42 5.86
CA LEU A 178 -24.01 9.16 5.39
C LEU A 178 -24.43 10.41 4.61
N PRO A 179 -25.26 11.30 5.19
CA PRO A 179 -25.84 12.44 4.47
C PRO A 179 -24.79 13.36 3.85
N PHE A 180 -23.66 13.58 4.53
CA PHE A 180 -22.56 14.39 3.99
C PHE A 180 -21.93 13.79 2.72
N LEU A 181 -21.69 12.48 2.68
CA LEU A 181 -21.12 11.82 1.50
C LEU A 181 -22.13 11.67 0.36
N MET A 182 -23.40 11.49 0.71
CA MET A 182 -24.49 11.21 -0.23
C MET A 182 -25.25 12.47 -0.66
N GLN A 183 -24.75 13.66 -0.30
CA GLN A 183 -25.30 14.93 -0.76
C GLN A 183 -25.22 15.05 -2.28
N SER A 184 -26.11 15.84 -2.87
CA SER A 184 -26.06 16.18 -4.29
C SER A 184 -25.51 17.59 -4.47
N ALA A 185 -24.63 17.76 -5.46
CA ALA A 185 -24.09 19.03 -5.89
C ALA A 185 -24.27 19.14 -7.41
N ASN A 186 -24.92 20.21 -7.88
CA ASN A 186 -25.18 20.47 -9.30
C ASN A 186 -25.88 19.30 -10.04
N GLY A 187 -26.82 18.62 -9.37
CA GLY A 187 -27.57 17.49 -9.93
C GLY A 187 -26.83 16.15 -9.94
N ASP A 188 -25.56 16.11 -9.52
CA ASP A 188 -24.75 14.89 -9.37
C ASP A 188 -24.58 14.53 -7.89
N GLN A 189 -24.46 13.24 -7.58
CA GLN A 189 -24.17 12.81 -6.21
C GLN A 189 -22.68 13.06 -5.90
N TYR A 190 -22.38 13.63 -4.73
CA TYR A 190 -21.00 13.93 -4.35
C TYR A 190 -20.15 12.65 -4.29
N PHE A 191 -20.55 11.63 -3.52
CA PHE A 191 -19.88 10.32 -3.58
C PHE A 191 -20.55 9.42 -4.63
N ARG A 192 -19.86 9.14 -5.73
CA ARG A 192 -20.35 8.32 -6.84
C ARG A 192 -20.22 6.83 -6.54
N VAL A 193 -21.24 6.25 -5.91
CA VAL A 193 -21.26 4.84 -5.48
C VAL A 193 -21.02 3.86 -6.63
N GLU A 194 -21.51 4.15 -7.84
CA GLU A 194 -21.30 3.28 -9.01
C GLU A 194 -19.84 3.24 -9.49
N GLY A 195 -19.07 4.30 -9.22
CA GLY A 195 -17.64 4.36 -9.51
C GLY A 195 -16.77 3.73 -8.42
N ALA A 196 -17.35 3.32 -7.29
CA ALA A 196 -16.60 2.85 -6.12
C ALA A 196 -16.06 1.44 -6.33
N ALA A 197 -14.79 1.24 -5.99
CA ALA A 197 -14.12 -0.05 -6.12
C ALA A 197 -14.51 -1.01 -4.98
N HIS A 198 -14.51 -2.30 -5.30
CA HIS A 198 -14.69 -3.38 -4.35
C HIS A 198 -13.43 -4.24 -4.36
N LEU A 199 -12.78 -4.36 -3.20
CA LEU A 199 -11.47 -5.01 -3.14
C LEU A 199 -11.56 -6.43 -2.60
N ILE A 200 -10.99 -7.37 -3.35
CA ILE A 200 -10.68 -8.72 -2.87
C ILE A 200 -9.21 -8.73 -2.46
N ASN A 201 -8.95 -8.72 -1.15
CA ASN A 201 -7.60 -8.74 -0.62
C ASN A 201 -7.09 -10.17 -0.52
N LEU A 202 -5.93 -10.45 -1.08
CA LEU A 202 -5.24 -11.72 -0.92
C LEU A 202 -4.29 -11.63 0.27
N VAL A 203 -4.28 -12.67 1.11
CA VAL A 203 -3.30 -12.80 2.20
C VAL A 203 -2.71 -14.20 2.22
N GLY A 204 -1.42 -14.26 2.53
CA GLY A 204 -0.69 -15.50 2.76
C GLY A 204 -0.32 -16.25 1.49
N LEU A 205 -0.10 -15.56 0.36
CA LEU A 205 0.29 -16.23 -0.90
C LEU A 205 1.58 -17.03 -0.73
N LYS A 206 2.57 -16.48 -0.01
CA LYS A 206 3.85 -17.15 0.27
C LYS A 206 3.63 -18.44 1.06
N GLU A 207 2.88 -18.34 2.15
CA GLU A 207 2.61 -19.48 3.03
C GLU A 207 1.72 -20.53 2.35
N ALA A 208 0.78 -20.12 1.49
CA ALA A 208 -0.04 -21.05 0.71
C ALA A 208 0.82 -21.86 -0.28
N SER A 209 1.71 -21.20 -1.02
CA SER A 209 2.65 -21.88 -1.92
C SER A 209 3.61 -22.79 -1.16
N GLU A 210 4.08 -22.38 0.02
CA GLU A 210 4.96 -23.21 0.86
C GLU A 210 4.22 -24.45 1.42
N VAL A 211 2.96 -24.31 1.85
CA VAL A 211 2.14 -25.45 2.30
C VAL A 211 1.99 -26.51 1.18
N LEU A 212 1.90 -26.08 -0.08
CA LEU A 212 1.62 -26.98 -1.20
C LEU A 212 2.88 -27.55 -1.84
N THR A 213 3.96 -26.77 -1.88
CA THR A 213 5.20 -27.18 -2.56
C THR A 213 6.31 -27.58 -1.60
N GLY A 214 6.18 -27.23 -0.32
CA GLY A 214 7.20 -27.47 0.71
C GLY A 214 8.40 -26.52 0.65
N LYS A 215 8.37 -25.50 -0.24
CA LYS A 215 9.50 -24.60 -0.49
C LYS A 215 9.08 -23.15 -0.61
N SER A 216 10.04 -22.26 -0.38
CA SER A 216 9.90 -20.81 -0.54
C SER A 216 9.74 -20.40 -2.00
N ILE A 217 8.86 -19.42 -2.26
CA ILE A 217 8.67 -18.83 -3.59
C ILE A 217 9.92 -18.12 -4.13
N TYR A 218 10.90 -17.81 -3.28
CA TYR A 218 12.15 -17.15 -3.66
C TYR A 218 13.26 -18.13 -4.04
N GLU A 219 13.10 -19.41 -3.72
CA GLU A 219 14.15 -20.42 -3.83
C GLU A 219 13.81 -21.51 -4.83
N ASP A 220 12.52 -21.65 -5.19
CA ASP A 220 12.05 -22.76 -6.00
C ASP A 220 11.08 -22.30 -7.11
N GLY A 221 11.43 -22.62 -8.36
CA GLY A 221 10.62 -22.26 -9.52
C GLY A 221 9.29 -22.99 -9.62
N LYS A 222 9.06 -24.11 -8.91
CA LYS A 222 7.74 -24.73 -8.80
C LYS A 222 6.87 -23.93 -7.83
N ALA A 223 7.42 -23.52 -6.68
CA ALA A 223 6.72 -22.66 -5.71
C ALA A 223 6.32 -21.30 -6.31
N GLN A 224 7.22 -20.67 -7.05
CA GLN A 224 6.93 -19.41 -7.76
C GLN A 224 5.84 -19.59 -8.82
N ARG A 225 5.95 -20.61 -9.69
CA ARG A 225 4.92 -20.91 -10.71
C ARG A 225 3.54 -21.11 -10.08
N PHE A 226 3.48 -21.84 -8.97
CA PHE A 226 2.24 -22.08 -8.26
C PHE A 226 1.61 -20.79 -7.71
N ALA A 227 2.43 -19.89 -7.15
CA ALA A 227 1.97 -18.58 -6.73
C ALA A 227 1.42 -17.76 -7.92
N SER A 228 2.14 -17.76 -9.05
CA SER A 228 1.71 -17.08 -10.28
C SER A 228 0.41 -17.67 -10.84
N GLU A 229 0.19 -18.98 -10.75
CA GLU A 229 -1.07 -19.63 -11.12
C GLU A 229 -2.24 -19.18 -10.23
N ILE A 230 -2.06 -19.11 -8.89
CA ILE A 230 -3.09 -18.56 -8.00
C ILE A 230 -3.46 -17.14 -8.42
N VAL A 231 -2.47 -16.27 -8.62
CA VAL A 231 -2.69 -14.87 -9.04
C VAL A 231 -3.44 -14.82 -10.37
N LYS A 232 -3.01 -15.63 -11.36
CA LYS A 232 -3.68 -15.74 -12.65
C LYS A 232 -5.15 -16.15 -12.51
N HIS A 233 -5.45 -17.16 -11.69
CA HIS A 233 -6.83 -17.60 -11.46
C HIS A 233 -7.69 -16.52 -10.79
N VAL A 234 -7.12 -15.73 -9.86
CA VAL A 234 -7.80 -14.56 -9.28
C VAL A 234 -8.10 -13.52 -10.35
N LEU A 235 -7.14 -13.20 -11.22
CA LEU A 235 -7.33 -12.24 -12.32
C LEU A 235 -8.39 -12.70 -13.32
N GLU A 236 -8.43 -13.99 -13.65
CA GLU A 236 -9.42 -14.57 -14.56
C GLU A 236 -10.83 -14.65 -13.95
N PHE A 237 -10.96 -14.74 -12.62
CA PHE A 237 -12.27 -14.76 -11.95
C PHE A 237 -13.04 -13.45 -12.18
N LEU A 238 -12.35 -12.31 -12.17
CA LEU A 238 -12.98 -10.98 -12.21
C LEU A 238 -13.82 -10.74 -13.47
N PRO A 239 -13.30 -10.91 -14.71
CA PRO A 239 -14.12 -10.75 -15.90
C PRO A 239 -15.20 -11.85 -16.01
N ARG A 240 -14.88 -13.10 -15.63
CA ARG A 240 -15.83 -14.23 -15.71
C ARG A 240 -17.03 -14.08 -14.77
N SER A 241 -16.86 -13.39 -13.65
CA SER A 241 -17.95 -13.16 -12.69
C SER A 241 -19.08 -12.28 -13.24
N GLY A 242 -18.89 -11.61 -14.38
CA GLY A 242 -19.85 -10.63 -14.92
C GLY A 242 -19.93 -9.34 -14.10
N ARG A 243 -19.08 -9.18 -13.06
CA ARG A 243 -19.11 -8.04 -12.13
C ARG A 243 -18.15 -6.92 -12.52
N ARG A 244 -17.69 -6.90 -13.79
CA ARG A 244 -16.85 -5.82 -14.31
C ARG A 244 -17.53 -4.46 -14.15
N GLU A 245 -18.86 -4.41 -14.31
CA GLU A 245 -19.68 -3.22 -14.11
C GLU A 245 -19.64 -2.64 -12.68
N ARG A 246 -19.13 -3.41 -11.70
CA ARG A 246 -19.09 -3.03 -10.29
C ARG A 246 -17.67 -2.79 -9.77
N ARG A 247 -16.69 -2.66 -10.67
CA ARG A 247 -15.30 -2.33 -10.34
C ARG A 247 -14.73 -3.21 -9.21
N LEU A 248 -14.87 -4.53 -9.36
CA LEU A 248 -14.26 -5.52 -8.49
C LEU A 248 -12.78 -5.69 -8.86
N ILE A 249 -11.87 -5.45 -7.93
CA ILE A 249 -10.43 -5.39 -8.19
C ILE A 249 -9.68 -6.20 -7.12
N PRO A 250 -8.63 -6.98 -7.46
CA PRO A 250 -7.87 -7.73 -6.48
C PRO A 250 -6.74 -6.85 -5.90
N SER A 251 -6.36 -7.12 -4.66
CA SER A 251 -5.33 -6.35 -3.95
C SER A 251 -4.49 -7.23 -3.01
N ALA A 252 -3.33 -6.73 -2.60
CA ALA A 252 -2.52 -7.29 -1.52
C ALA A 252 -2.10 -6.16 -0.57
N LEU A 253 -3.05 -5.75 0.26
CA LEU A 253 -2.92 -4.63 1.17
C LEU A 253 -2.47 -5.08 2.56
N PRO A 254 -1.67 -4.24 3.26
CA PRO A 254 -1.34 -4.47 4.65
C PRO A 254 -2.58 -4.69 5.52
N CYS A 255 -2.61 -5.84 6.21
CA CYS A 255 -3.76 -6.23 7.03
C CYS A 255 -3.35 -7.02 8.28
N ALA A 256 -2.41 -6.48 9.07
CA ALA A 256 -1.79 -7.14 10.22
C ALA A 256 -2.79 -7.86 11.15
N ASN A 257 -3.84 -7.17 11.59
CA ASN A 257 -4.85 -7.75 12.49
C ASN A 257 -5.61 -8.93 11.86
N ALA A 258 -5.98 -8.81 10.58
CA ALA A 258 -6.67 -9.87 9.88
C ALA A 258 -5.73 -11.07 9.64
N SER A 259 -4.51 -10.78 9.23
CA SER A 259 -3.45 -11.76 9.02
C SER A 259 -3.16 -12.59 10.28
N GLU A 260 -3.00 -11.94 11.43
CA GLU A 260 -2.77 -12.63 12.71
C GLU A 260 -3.98 -13.48 13.11
N ARG A 261 -5.19 -12.92 13.02
CA ARG A 261 -6.42 -13.64 13.35
C ARG A 261 -6.60 -14.89 12.50
N LEU A 262 -6.34 -14.78 11.20
CA LEU A 262 -6.46 -15.90 10.25
C LEU A 262 -5.44 -17.00 10.56
N ALA A 263 -4.19 -16.64 10.82
CA ALA A 263 -3.16 -17.62 11.18
C ALA A 263 -3.50 -18.36 12.48
N LYS A 264 -3.99 -17.67 13.52
CA LYS A 264 -4.44 -18.29 14.77
C LYS A 264 -5.57 -19.29 14.55
N GLN A 265 -6.59 -18.93 13.78
CA GLN A 265 -7.71 -19.82 13.45
C GLN A 265 -7.29 -21.05 12.65
N ASP A 266 -6.28 -20.91 11.79
CA ASP A 266 -5.72 -22.03 11.02
C ASP A 266 -4.90 -22.96 11.92
N ILE A 267 -4.12 -22.41 12.86
CA ILE A 267 -3.39 -23.18 13.88
C ILE A 267 -4.34 -23.96 14.78
N GLU A 268 -5.42 -23.34 15.26
CA GLU A 268 -6.44 -23.99 16.09
C GLU A 268 -7.09 -25.17 15.37
N ARG A 269 -7.38 -25.03 14.07
CA ARG A 269 -8.11 -26.04 13.29
C ARG A 269 -7.21 -27.16 12.73
N PHE A 270 -5.99 -26.86 12.30
CA PHE A 270 -5.13 -27.84 11.62
C PHE A 270 -3.90 -28.27 12.42
N GLY A 271 -3.60 -27.56 13.51
CA GLY A 271 -2.40 -27.75 14.32
C GLY A 271 -1.19 -27.02 13.76
N ILE A 272 -0.35 -26.53 14.67
CA ILE A 272 0.81 -25.68 14.36
C ILE A 272 1.81 -26.32 13.39
N ALA A 273 1.96 -27.65 13.39
CA ALA A 273 2.91 -28.36 12.54
C ALA A 273 2.59 -28.26 11.04
N LYS A 274 1.30 -28.09 10.69
CA LYS A 274 0.83 -28.01 9.31
C LYS A 274 0.76 -26.59 8.77
N VAL A 275 0.60 -25.61 9.65
CA VAL A 275 0.45 -24.20 9.24
C VAL A 275 1.83 -23.58 9.03
N ARG A 276 2.02 -22.93 7.89
CA ARG A 276 3.16 -22.04 7.64
C ARG A 276 2.76 -20.61 7.93
N PHE A 277 3.56 -19.88 8.69
CA PHE A 277 3.30 -18.51 9.11
C PHE A 277 4.62 -17.79 9.42
N GLN A 278 4.58 -16.47 9.44
CA GLN A 278 5.66 -15.59 9.85
C GLN A 278 5.49 -15.14 11.29
N GLY A 279 6.57 -14.67 11.90
CA GLY A 279 6.57 -14.19 13.29
C GLY A 279 6.75 -15.32 14.30
N VAL A 280 6.44 -15.03 15.56
CA VAL A 280 6.56 -15.98 16.67
C VAL A 280 5.26 -16.72 16.92
N ARG A 281 5.31 -17.84 17.63
CA ARG A 281 4.14 -18.70 17.90
C ARG A 281 3.00 -17.97 18.59
N GLU A 282 3.31 -17.00 19.43
CA GLU A 282 2.35 -16.20 20.22
C GLU A 282 1.67 -15.13 19.35
N LYS A 283 2.33 -14.72 18.26
CA LYS A 283 1.86 -13.72 17.30
C LYS A 283 2.08 -14.21 15.86
N PRO A 284 1.45 -15.33 15.47
CA PRO A 284 1.62 -15.90 14.15
C PRO A 284 0.89 -14.99 13.14
N ARG A 285 1.49 -14.72 11.99
CA ARG A 285 0.90 -13.88 10.95
C ARG A 285 1.20 -14.42 9.56
N TYR A 286 0.28 -14.24 8.63
CA TYR A 286 0.50 -14.46 7.20
C TYR A 286 1.11 -13.23 6.51
N SER A 287 1.83 -13.48 5.41
CA SER A 287 2.30 -12.40 4.54
C SER A 287 1.12 -11.59 3.98
N SER A 288 1.17 -10.26 4.08
CA SER A 288 0.11 -9.37 3.56
C SER A 288 0.63 -8.23 2.66
N TYR A 289 1.93 -7.97 2.68
CA TYR A 289 2.63 -7.01 1.85
C TYR A 289 4.11 -7.41 1.75
N SER A 290 4.84 -6.79 0.84
CA SER A 290 6.24 -7.10 0.57
C SER A 290 7.15 -6.26 1.47
N ARG A 291 8.14 -6.90 2.09
CA ARG A 291 9.20 -6.24 2.87
C ARG A 291 10.53 -6.59 2.23
N ILE A 292 11.29 -5.58 1.82
CA ILE A 292 12.57 -5.75 1.13
C ILE A 292 13.61 -4.96 1.90
N SER A 293 14.68 -5.63 2.32
CA SER A 293 15.80 -4.96 2.97
C SER A 293 16.63 -4.21 1.94
N LEU A 294 17.02 -2.97 2.24
CA LEU A 294 18.00 -2.24 1.42
C LEU A 294 19.42 -2.75 1.67
N GLN A 295 19.67 -3.35 2.83
CA GLN A 295 20.95 -4.01 3.08
C GLN A 295 21.10 -5.19 2.12
N LYS A 296 22.24 -5.26 1.43
CA LYS A 296 22.52 -6.27 0.40
C LYS A 296 21.54 -6.23 -0.78
N TRP A 297 21.24 -5.02 -1.28
CA TRP A 297 20.33 -4.78 -2.42
C TRP A 297 20.54 -5.71 -3.62
N GLU A 298 21.79 -5.98 -4.01
CA GLU A 298 22.16 -6.92 -5.09
C GLU A 298 21.43 -8.27 -4.96
N VAL A 299 21.31 -8.80 -3.74
CA VAL A 299 20.60 -10.06 -3.47
C VAL A 299 19.09 -9.82 -3.35
N GLN A 300 18.72 -8.77 -2.61
CA GLN A 300 17.32 -8.45 -2.29
C GLN A 300 16.49 -8.03 -3.52
N SER A 301 17.14 -7.46 -4.53
CA SER A 301 16.52 -7.07 -5.80
C SER A 301 15.94 -8.27 -6.57
N LYS A 302 16.45 -9.48 -6.35
CA LYS A 302 15.87 -10.72 -6.91
C LYS A 302 14.53 -11.05 -6.26
N PHE A 303 14.41 -10.84 -4.94
CA PHE A 303 13.13 -11.01 -4.25
C PHE A 303 12.13 -9.97 -4.71
N LEU A 304 12.58 -8.74 -4.93
CA LEU A 304 11.74 -7.70 -5.51
C LEU A 304 11.18 -8.11 -6.88
N ALA A 305 11.98 -8.72 -7.76
CA ALA A 305 11.49 -9.19 -9.06
C ALA A 305 10.33 -10.20 -8.93
N VAL A 306 10.46 -11.16 -8.00
CA VAL A 306 9.39 -12.14 -7.69
C VAL A 306 8.16 -11.44 -7.11
N GLU A 307 8.34 -10.50 -6.18
CA GLU A 307 7.23 -9.74 -5.60
C GLU A 307 6.50 -8.92 -6.65
N LYS A 308 7.21 -8.30 -7.58
CA LYS A 308 6.60 -7.55 -8.69
C LYS A 308 5.77 -8.47 -9.58
N GLU A 309 6.32 -9.62 -10.00
CA GLU A 309 5.59 -10.58 -10.84
C GLU A 309 4.25 -10.99 -10.20
N LEU A 310 4.24 -11.22 -8.89
CA LEU A 310 3.06 -11.72 -8.18
C LEU A 310 2.05 -10.62 -7.82
N TYR A 311 2.51 -9.42 -7.44
CA TYR A 311 1.65 -8.40 -6.84
C TYR A 311 1.36 -7.19 -7.74
N GLU A 312 2.19 -6.90 -8.75
CA GLU A 312 1.93 -5.82 -9.71
C GLU A 312 0.62 -6.01 -10.51
N PRO A 313 0.23 -7.25 -10.90
CA PRO A 313 -1.06 -7.49 -11.52
C PRO A 313 -2.27 -7.18 -10.63
N LEU A 314 -2.09 -7.03 -9.31
CA LEU A 314 -3.17 -6.75 -8.36
C LEU A 314 -3.50 -5.24 -8.34
N ALA A 315 -4.27 -4.81 -9.33
CA ALA A 315 -4.54 -3.39 -9.61
C ALA A 315 -5.17 -2.60 -8.44
N GLY A 316 -5.73 -3.27 -7.42
CA GLY A 316 -6.35 -2.64 -6.26
C GLY A 316 -5.34 -2.16 -5.22
N GLY A 317 -4.07 -2.52 -5.40
CA GLY A 317 -2.94 -1.98 -4.66
C GLY A 317 -2.09 -3.03 -3.98
N ASN A 318 -0.81 -2.69 -3.88
CA ASN A 318 0.21 -3.34 -3.09
C ASN A 318 1.10 -2.26 -2.47
N LEU A 319 1.65 -2.52 -1.29
CA LEU A 319 2.64 -1.65 -0.66
C LEU A 319 3.95 -2.42 -0.54
N ILE A 320 5.04 -1.82 -1.02
CA ILE A 320 6.39 -2.33 -0.79
C ILE A 320 7.03 -1.53 0.33
N VAL A 321 7.41 -2.22 1.40
CA VAL A 321 8.12 -1.63 2.53
C VAL A 321 9.60 -1.90 2.37
N LEU A 322 10.37 -0.82 2.29
CA LEU A 322 11.80 -0.80 2.09
C LEU A 322 12.49 -0.63 3.45
N GLU A 323 12.97 -1.71 4.03
CA GLU A 323 13.59 -1.70 5.36
C GLU A 323 15.00 -1.11 5.28
N LEU A 324 15.21 0.01 5.98
CA LEU A 324 16.54 0.62 6.14
C LEU A 324 17.39 -0.15 7.17
N GLY A 325 16.73 -0.79 8.14
CA GLY A 325 17.41 -1.39 9.28
C GLY A 325 18.13 -0.33 10.12
N GLU A 326 19.27 -0.71 10.69
CA GLU A 326 20.08 0.17 11.54
C GLU A 326 21.15 0.97 10.76
N ALA A 327 21.25 0.77 9.44
CA ALA A 327 22.22 1.48 8.62
C ALA A 327 21.83 2.95 8.44
N ASP A 328 22.83 3.82 8.40
CA ASP A 328 22.65 5.23 8.08
C ASP A 328 22.53 5.40 6.56
N TYR A 329 21.55 6.20 6.14
CA TYR A 329 21.33 6.55 4.73
C TYR A 329 21.22 8.06 4.64
N THR A 330 22.00 8.67 3.75
CA THR A 330 21.86 10.11 3.49
C THR A 330 20.63 10.39 2.62
N PRO A 331 20.06 11.61 2.67
CA PRO A 331 18.96 12.00 1.80
C PRO A 331 19.29 11.80 0.32
N GLU A 332 20.51 12.10 -0.11
CA GLU A 332 20.99 11.98 -1.50
C GLU A 332 21.07 10.52 -1.94
N THR A 333 21.46 9.64 -1.00
CA THR A 333 21.52 8.19 -1.25
C THR A 333 20.13 7.64 -1.50
N LEU A 334 19.16 7.98 -0.63
CA LEU A 334 17.77 7.57 -0.82
C LEU A 334 17.14 8.23 -2.05
N PHE A 335 17.43 9.49 -2.33
CA PHE A 335 16.97 10.17 -3.55
C PHE A 335 17.43 9.46 -4.82
N SER A 336 18.73 9.18 -4.92
CA SER A 336 19.32 8.47 -6.06
C SER A 336 18.75 7.06 -6.20
N PHE A 337 18.48 6.41 -5.07
CA PHE A 337 17.89 5.08 -5.04
C PHE A 337 16.41 5.10 -5.45
N THR A 338 15.62 6.03 -4.93
CA THR A 338 14.24 6.29 -5.36
C THR A 338 14.14 6.48 -6.86
N LYS A 339 15.06 7.24 -7.46
CA LYS A 339 15.11 7.41 -8.91
C LYS A 339 15.23 6.06 -9.65
N LYS A 340 16.14 5.19 -9.22
CA LYS A 340 16.25 3.81 -9.76
C LYS A 340 14.98 3.00 -9.53
N LEU A 341 14.38 3.09 -8.34
CA LEU A 341 13.16 2.35 -8.00
C LEU A 341 11.97 2.74 -8.88
N VAL A 342 11.84 4.02 -9.22
CA VAL A 342 10.73 4.52 -10.04
C VAL A 342 10.98 4.34 -11.54
N GLU A 343 12.20 4.57 -12.01
CA GLU A 343 12.57 4.51 -13.45
C GLU A 343 12.82 3.06 -13.91
N ASP A 344 13.72 2.36 -13.23
CA ASP A 344 14.19 1.03 -13.65
C ASP A 344 13.27 -0.08 -13.14
N TYR A 345 13.00 -0.07 -11.84
CA TYR A 345 12.19 -1.10 -11.19
C TYR A 345 10.70 -0.85 -11.30
N LYS A 346 10.26 0.37 -11.63
CA LYS A 346 8.84 0.75 -11.78
C LYS A 346 7.99 0.37 -10.57
N LEU A 347 8.48 0.62 -9.35
CA LEU A 347 7.70 0.35 -8.15
C LEU A 347 6.56 1.36 -8.04
N GLY A 348 5.32 0.88 -7.92
CA GLY A 348 4.12 1.73 -7.90
C GLY A 348 3.96 2.52 -6.60
N PHE A 349 3.97 1.84 -5.45
CA PHE A 349 3.77 2.48 -4.15
C PHE A 349 4.67 1.85 -3.08
N PHE A 350 5.49 2.68 -2.44
CA PHE A 350 6.48 2.21 -1.47
C PHE A 350 6.70 3.21 -0.33
N THR A 351 7.36 2.74 0.73
CA THR A 351 7.83 3.59 1.83
C THR A 351 9.16 3.03 2.32
N TYR A 352 10.09 3.91 2.67
CA TYR A 352 11.19 3.50 3.53
C TYR A 352 10.63 3.24 4.93
N ASN A 353 11.15 2.25 5.64
CA ASN A 353 10.79 1.97 7.02
C ASN A 353 12.04 1.95 7.89
N ARG A 354 11.89 2.56 9.07
CA ARG A 354 12.90 2.57 10.12
C ARG A 354 12.19 2.36 11.44
N ASP A 355 12.59 1.31 12.14
CA ASP A 355 12.14 1.08 13.50
C ASP A 355 12.90 2.04 14.43
N LEU A 356 12.18 2.66 15.35
CA LEU A 356 12.75 3.61 16.30
C LEU A 356 12.45 3.19 17.74
N THR A 357 13.29 3.61 18.67
CA THR A 357 13.03 3.50 20.11
C THR A 357 12.96 4.89 20.72
N TYR A 358 11.79 5.25 21.25
CA TYR A 358 11.57 6.49 21.99
C TYR A 358 11.78 6.29 23.50
N CYS A 359 12.49 7.21 24.14
CA CYS A 359 12.66 7.23 25.59
C CYS A 359 11.85 8.38 26.20
N SER A 360 10.82 8.06 26.99
CA SER A 360 9.98 9.08 27.63
C SER A 360 10.67 9.86 28.75
N GLN A 361 11.80 9.36 29.27
CA GLN A 361 12.56 10.07 30.31
C GLN A 361 13.41 11.21 29.75
N CYS A 362 14.01 11.04 28.56
CA CYS A 362 14.88 12.06 27.96
C CYS A 362 14.30 12.71 26.68
N GLY A 363 13.10 12.29 26.26
CA GLY A 363 12.40 12.86 25.11
C GLY A 363 13.07 12.59 23.75
N LYS A 364 13.94 11.58 23.64
CA LYS A 364 14.70 11.30 22.39
C LYS A 364 14.36 9.95 21.78
N SER A 365 14.44 9.90 20.45
CA SER A 365 14.32 8.69 19.64
C SER A 365 15.67 8.24 19.08
N TRP A 366 15.84 6.93 18.96
CA TRP A 366 17.05 6.27 18.45
C TRP A 366 16.67 5.24 17.40
N PHE A 367 17.60 4.91 16.51
CA PHE A 367 17.39 3.88 15.50
C PHE A 367 17.40 2.48 16.13
N GLY A 368 16.54 1.61 15.60
CA GLY A 368 16.43 0.21 16.03
C GLY A 368 15.59 0.01 17.29
N THR A 369 15.53 -1.25 17.73
CA THR A 369 14.85 -1.65 18.97
C THR A 369 15.87 -1.80 20.10
N LEU A 370 15.98 -0.78 20.95
CA LEU A 370 16.97 -0.73 22.01
C LEU A 370 16.41 -1.26 23.34
N GLN A 371 17.26 -1.94 24.12
CA GLN A 371 16.94 -2.40 25.47
C GLN A 371 17.32 -1.38 26.56
N LYS A 372 18.17 -0.40 26.22
CA LYS A 372 18.65 0.65 27.13
C LYS A 372 18.83 1.96 26.39
N CYS A 373 18.37 3.07 26.97
CA CYS A 373 18.55 4.41 26.42
C CYS A 373 20.04 4.78 26.37
N PRO A 374 20.61 5.14 25.21
CA PRO A 374 22.01 5.56 25.09
C PRO A 374 22.34 6.83 25.89
N MET A 375 21.35 7.70 26.11
CA MET A 375 21.56 9.00 26.75
C MET A 375 21.36 8.99 28.27
N CYS A 376 20.24 8.45 28.76
CA CYS A 376 19.93 8.47 30.20
C CYS A 376 20.08 7.11 30.89
N GLY A 377 20.38 6.05 30.14
CA GLY A 377 20.58 4.70 30.69
C GLY A 377 19.30 3.99 31.14
N SER A 378 18.12 4.57 30.95
CA SER A 378 16.84 3.95 31.31
C SER A 378 16.54 2.72 30.48
N VAL A 379 15.95 1.71 31.12
CA VAL A 379 15.48 0.46 30.50
C VAL A 379 13.96 0.33 30.53
N GLY A 380 13.29 0.99 31.49
CA GLY A 380 11.84 0.85 31.71
C GLY A 380 10.99 1.90 30.99
N THR A 381 11.61 2.92 30.41
CA THR A 381 10.91 4.06 29.78
C THR A 381 11.02 4.05 28.26
N LEU A 382 11.38 2.91 27.68
CA LEU A 382 11.57 2.74 26.24
C LEU A 382 10.29 2.24 25.57
N THR A 383 9.93 2.87 24.46
CA THR A 383 8.82 2.45 23.60
C THR A 383 9.36 2.22 22.19
N ALA A 384 9.19 0.99 21.68
CA ALA A 384 9.49 0.68 20.30
C ALA A 384 8.37 1.25 19.39
N LEU A 385 8.77 2.08 18.44
CA LEU A 385 7.92 2.68 17.42
C LEU A 385 8.14 1.92 16.11
N THR A 386 7.26 0.95 15.84
CA THR A 386 7.27 0.12 14.64
C THR A 386 5.99 0.36 13.86
N ARG A 387 6.10 0.49 12.53
CA ARG A 387 4.94 0.78 11.65
C ARG A 387 4.39 -0.44 10.92
N PHE A 388 5.21 -1.49 10.78
CA PHE A 388 4.96 -2.65 9.92
C PHE A 388 5.38 -3.93 10.61
#